data_AF-A0AAJ6HUY9-F1
#
_entry.id   AF-A0AAJ6HUY9-F1
#
_cell.length_a   1.000
_cell.length_b   1.000
_cell.length_c   1.000
_cell.angle_alpha   90.00
_cell.angle_beta   90.00
_cell.angle_gamma   90.00
#
_symmetry.space_group_name_H-M   'P 1'
#
loop_
_entity.id
_entity.type
_entity.pdbx_description
1 polymer ?
#
loop_
_entity_poly.entity_id
_entity_poly.type
_entity_poly.pdbx_seq_one_letter_code
_entity_poly.pdbx_strand_id
1 'polypeptide(L)'
;MLTTPRALVLLLPLLTMVACASPRDTATPVEVGPTPLTPTVTPTPPPADPSATAPPAPPSPSVTAPPLSSTVLPTMRPPVAKPSPPSDLRQTDLISGTITQGGTGPCYRLVSEDGTEYALHGPDAGELRTGSFVTLRIGPARARISCGPGLARSIIPE
;
A
#
# COMPACT_ATOMS: atom_id res chain seq x y z
N MET A 1 26.47 -57.03 -39.13
CA MET A 1 27.17 -56.60 -40.35
C MET A 1 26.81 -55.15 -40.62
N LEU A 2 27.84 -54.30 -40.72
CA LEU A 2 27.92 -52.89 -41.16
C LEU A 2 27.09 -51.84 -40.37
N THR A 3 27.61 -51.17 -39.34
CA THR A 3 28.46 -49.94 -39.33
C THR A 3 28.07 -48.85 -40.33
N THR A 4 27.63 -47.67 -39.85
CA THR A 4 28.44 -46.41 -39.81
C THR A 4 27.67 -45.28 -39.09
N PRO A 5 28.30 -44.55 -38.14
CA PRO A 5 27.75 -43.37 -37.45
C PRO A 5 28.08 -42.07 -38.22
N ARG A 6 27.15 -41.10 -38.27
CA ARG A 6 27.44 -39.77 -38.82
C ARG A 6 27.72 -38.76 -37.70
N ALA A 7 29.02 -38.63 -37.46
CA ALA A 7 29.78 -37.42 -37.12
C ALA A 7 29.04 -36.25 -36.43
N LEU A 8 29.35 -36.14 -35.15
CA LEU A 8 29.44 -34.94 -34.34
C LEU A 8 30.27 -33.85 -35.07
N VAL A 9 29.72 -32.64 -35.25
CA VAL A 9 30.51 -31.42 -35.48
C VAL A 9 30.24 -30.48 -34.33
N LEU A 10 31.21 -30.40 -33.41
CA LEU A 10 31.38 -29.34 -32.44
C LEU A 10 31.49 -28.00 -33.16
N LEU A 11 30.81 -26.96 -32.66
CA LEU A 11 31.26 -25.56 -32.73
C LEU A 11 30.50 -24.71 -31.68
N LEU A 12 31.01 -24.72 -30.46
CA LEU A 12 30.92 -23.62 -29.48
C LEU A 12 32.37 -23.10 -29.29
N PRO A 13 32.64 -21.85 -28.82
CA PRO A 13 31.78 -20.68 -28.63
C PRO A 13 32.42 -19.36 -29.18
N LEU A 14 31.65 -18.27 -29.36
CA LEU A 14 32.24 -16.92 -29.32
C LEU A 14 31.45 -16.03 -28.36
N LEU A 15 32.10 -15.76 -27.22
CA LEU A 15 31.86 -14.63 -26.33
C LEU A 15 31.93 -13.31 -27.11
N THR A 16 30.88 -12.49 -27.01
CA THR A 16 31.02 -11.03 -27.13
C THR A 16 30.40 -10.39 -25.89
N MET A 17 31.25 -10.18 -24.88
CA MET A 17 31.00 -9.23 -23.79
C MET A 17 30.95 -7.82 -24.40
N VAL A 18 29.75 -7.27 -24.62
CA VAL A 18 29.58 -5.82 -24.81
C VAL A 18 29.37 -5.20 -23.43
N ALA A 19 30.39 -4.43 -23.05
CA ALA A 19 30.53 -3.76 -21.77
C ALA A 19 29.43 -2.70 -21.54
N CYS A 20 28.89 -2.69 -20.33
CA CYS A 20 28.21 -1.54 -19.75
C CYS A 20 29.20 -0.38 -19.58
N ALA A 21 28.93 0.75 -20.21
CA ALA A 21 29.47 2.03 -19.79
C ALA A 21 28.37 3.09 -19.94
N SER A 22 27.60 3.29 -18.87
CA SER A 22 26.80 4.52 -18.68
C SER A 22 27.57 5.41 -17.70
N PRO A 23 28.13 6.55 -18.14
CA PRO A 23 28.61 7.57 -17.22
C PRO A 23 27.44 8.28 -16.56
N ARG A 24 27.61 8.46 -15.26
CA ARG A 24 26.66 8.97 -14.28
C ARG A 24 26.35 10.45 -14.50
N ASP A 25 25.15 10.79 -14.06
CA ASP A 25 24.62 12.12 -13.80
C ASP A 25 25.65 13.13 -13.29
N THR A 26 25.89 14.17 -14.07
CA THR A 26 26.36 15.46 -13.55
C THR A 26 25.15 16.29 -13.14
N ALA A 27 24.65 16.04 -11.93
CA ALA A 27 23.80 16.99 -11.22
C ALA A 27 24.67 17.70 -10.18
N THR A 28 24.99 18.96 -10.46
CA THR A 28 25.71 19.86 -9.56
C THR A 28 24.93 20.04 -8.25
N PRO A 29 25.55 19.89 -7.07
CA PRO A 29 24.92 20.29 -5.83
C PRO A 29 24.87 21.82 -5.77
N VAL A 30 23.65 22.35 -5.63
CA VAL A 30 23.42 23.75 -5.27
C VAL A 30 23.90 23.92 -3.83
N GLU A 31 25.03 24.61 -3.68
CA GLU A 31 25.56 25.10 -2.42
C GLU A 31 24.62 26.18 -1.87
N VAL A 32 23.65 25.78 -1.05
CA VAL A 32 22.86 26.71 -0.22
C VAL A 32 23.64 26.91 1.08
N GLY A 33 24.26 28.08 1.20
CA GLY A 33 25.08 28.46 2.34
C GLY A 33 24.36 28.37 3.68
N PRO A 34 25.07 28.06 4.79
CA PRO A 34 24.47 28.08 6.11
C PRO A 34 24.64 29.44 6.80
N THR A 35 23.69 29.71 7.70
CA THR A 35 23.63 30.72 8.78
C THR A 35 23.17 32.15 8.39
N PRO A 36 22.27 32.82 9.15
CA PRO A 36 21.94 32.61 10.57
C PRO A 36 20.44 32.59 10.92
N LEU A 37 20.04 31.77 11.90
CA LEU A 37 18.76 31.94 12.60
C LEU A 37 19.01 31.94 14.11
N THR A 38 19.14 33.12 14.70
CA THR A 38 18.66 33.37 16.06
C THR A 38 18.38 34.86 16.19
N PRO A 39 17.14 35.25 16.53
CA PRO A 39 16.98 35.81 17.86
C PRO A 39 15.94 35.06 18.69
N THR A 40 16.37 34.63 19.87
CA THR A 40 15.53 34.17 20.97
C THR A 40 14.81 35.40 21.51
N VAL A 41 13.49 35.46 21.36
CA VAL A 41 12.67 36.49 21.99
C VAL A 41 12.35 36.03 23.40
N THR A 42 13.04 36.60 24.38
CA THR A 42 12.72 36.49 25.80
C THR A 42 11.37 37.17 26.07
N PRO A 43 10.35 36.49 26.62
CA PRO A 43 9.15 37.18 27.09
C PRO A 43 9.44 37.92 28.39
N THR A 44 9.43 39.25 28.32
CA THR A 44 9.41 40.14 29.49
C THR A 44 8.06 40.01 30.21
N PRO A 45 8.01 39.82 31.55
CA PRO A 45 6.75 39.82 32.28
C PRO A 45 6.14 41.24 32.33
N PRO A 46 4.81 41.39 32.23
CA PRO A 46 4.16 42.70 32.35
C PRO A 46 4.27 43.26 33.79
N PRO A 47 4.33 44.59 33.97
CA PRO A 47 4.24 45.21 35.29
C PRO A 47 2.89 44.94 35.94
N ALA A 48 2.90 44.68 37.24
CA ALA A 48 1.69 44.58 38.06
C ALA A 48 1.06 45.96 38.25
N ASP A 49 -0.18 46.15 37.79
CA ASP A 49 -0.99 47.32 38.11
C ASP A 49 -1.68 47.15 39.49
N PRO A 50 -1.80 48.23 40.29
CA PRO A 50 -2.34 48.17 41.65
C PRO A 50 -3.85 47.92 41.65
N SER A 51 -4.28 47.10 42.61
CA SER A 51 -5.67 46.77 42.90
C SER A 51 -6.54 48.03 42.99
N ALA A 52 -7.48 48.18 42.06
CA ALA A 52 -8.61 49.09 42.18
C ALA A 52 -9.69 48.44 43.07
N THR A 53 -9.89 48.99 44.26
CA THR A 53 -10.98 48.61 45.17
C THR A 53 -12.33 48.94 44.53
N ALA A 54 -13.15 47.92 44.24
CA ALA A 54 -14.52 48.11 43.78
C ALA A 54 -15.45 48.53 44.94
N PRO A 55 -16.40 49.46 44.71
CA PRO A 55 -17.40 49.82 45.71
C PRO A 55 -18.43 48.69 45.93
N PRO A 56 -19.05 48.60 47.12
CA PRO A 56 -19.98 47.51 47.43
C PRO A 56 -21.26 47.59 46.57
N ALA A 57 -21.67 46.44 46.04
CA ALA A 57 -22.90 46.29 45.28
C ALA A 57 -24.15 46.39 46.19
N PRO A 58 -25.28 46.93 45.71
CA PRO A 58 -26.55 46.93 46.45
C PRO A 58 -27.10 45.51 46.62
N PRO A 59 -27.93 45.24 47.66
CA PRO A 59 -28.50 43.92 47.89
C PRO A 59 -29.44 43.54 46.74
N SER A 60 -29.13 42.42 46.08
CA SER A 60 -29.97 41.83 45.05
C SER A 60 -31.24 41.24 45.67
N PRO A 61 -32.46 41.59 45.22
CA PRO A 61 -33.67 40.95 45.70
C PRO A 61 -33.65 39.47 45.28
N SER A 62 -33.74 38.58 46.26
CA SER A 62 -33.87 37.15 46.02
C SER A 62 -35.24 36.87 45.40
N VAL A 63 -35.32 36.88 44.07
CA VAL A 63 -36.47 36.33 43.34
C VAL A 63 -36.34 34.82 43.38
N THR A 64 -37.02 34.19 44.33
CA THR A 64 -37.20 32.73 44.34
C THR A 64 -38.17 32.37 43.22
N ALA A 65 -37.64 32.13 42.02
CA ALA A 65 -38.41 31.57 40.93
C ALA A 65 -38.91 30.16 41.33
N PRO A 66 -40.18 29.82 41.06
CA PRO A 66 -40.68 28.46 41.32
C PRO A 66 -39.87 27.45 40.48
N PRO A 67 -39.56 26.26 41.04
CA PRO A 67 -38.74 25.29 40.33
C PRO A 67 -39.48 24.78 39.10
N LEU A 68 -38.81 24.80 37.95
CA LEU A 68 -39.31 24.19 36.72
C LEU A 68 -39.45 22.68 36.91
N SER A 69 -40.56 22.09 36.46
CA SER A 69 -40.75 20.64 36.50
C SER A 69 -39.66 19.93 35.70
N SER A 70 -38.97 18.97 36.35
CA SER A 70 -38.01 18.11 35.67
C SER A 70 -38.76 17.04 34.86
N THR A 71 -38.68 17.14 33.53
CA THR A 71 -39.11 16.04 32.66
C THR A 71 -37.95 15.05 32.55
N VAL A 72 -38.16 13.82 33.02
CA VAL A 72 -37.17 12.74 32.88
C VAL A 72 -37.14 12.31 31.41
N LEU A 73 -35.99 12.46 30.76
CA LEU A 73 -35.81 12.02 29.37
C LEU A 73 -35.80 10.49 29.29
N PRO A 74 -36.41 9.88 28.26
CA PRO A 74 -36.28 8.47 28.02
C PRO A 74 -34.81 8.11 27.77
N THR A 75 -34.32 7.06 28.44
CA THR A 75 -32.98 6.54 28.17
C THR A 75 -33.02 5.62 26.96
N MET A 76 -32.29 5.97 25.90
CA MET A 76 -32.12 5.08 24.74
C MET A 76 -31.23 3.89 25.12
N ARG A 77 -31.68 2.69 24.78
CA ARG A 77 -30.89 1.46 24.99
C ARG A 77 -29.89 1.30 23.84
N PRO A 78 -28.64 0.87 24.11
CA PRO A 78 -27.70 0.53 23.05
C PRO A 78 -28.25 -0.56 22.12
N PRO A 79 -27.92 -0.52 20.82
CA PRO A 79 -28.23 -1.61 19.91
C PRO A 79 -27.71 -2.95 20.44
N VAL A 80 -28.55 -3.98 20.41
CA VAL A 80 -28.21 -5.33 20.91
C VAL A 80 -27.59 -6.19 19.81
N ALA A 81 -27.83 -5.86 18.54
CA ALA A 81 -27.36 -6.64 17.39
C ALA A 81 -25.99 -6.17 16.91
N LYS A 82 -25.17 -7.13 16.45
CA LYS A 82 -23.90 -6.87 15.76
C LYS A 82 -24.18 -6.19 14.41
N PRO A 83 -23.31 -5.26 13.95
CA PRO A 83 -23.36 -4.76 12.58
C PRO A 83 -23.34 -5.90 11.55
N SER A 84 -24.17 -5.76 10.51
CA SER A 84 -24.14 -6.65 9.36
C SER A 84 -22.79 -6.60 8.65
N PRO A 85 -22.38 -7.69 7.96
CA PRO A 85 -21.21 -7.64 7.10
C PRO A 85 -21.42 -6.63 5.95
N PRO A 86 -20.32 -6.12 5.36
CA PRO A 86 -20.40 -5.23 4.22
C PRO A 86 -21.12 -5.92 3.04
N SER A 87 -21.89 -5.15 2.28
CA SER A 87 -22.58 -5.64 1.08
C SER A 87 -21.61 -5.92 -0.07
N ASP A 88 -20.39 -5.39 -0.01
CA ASP A 88 -19.37 -5.41 -1.05
C ASP A 88 -18.20 -6.35 -0.71
N LEU A 89 -18.51 -7.59 -0.31
CA LEU A 89 -17.48 -8.61 -0.11
C LEU A 89 -16.78 -8.93 -1.44
N ARG A 90 -15.49 -8.63 -1.54
CA ARG A 90 -14.65 -9.03 -2.69
C ARG A 90 -14.06 -10.41 -2.47
N GLN A 91 -14.09 -11.23 -3.52
CA GLN A 91 -13.37 -12.50 -3.54
C GLN A 91 -11.87 -12.20 -3.53
N THR A 92 -11.17 -12.68 -2.51
CA THR A 92 -9.73 -12.42 -2.31
C THR A 92 -8.84 -13.41 -3.05
N ASP A 93 -9.43 -14.50 -3.54
CA ASP A 93 -8.79 -15.53 -4.33
C ASP A 93 -8.92 -15.29 -5.84
N LEU A 94 -9.72 -14.33 -6.30
CA LEU A 94 -9.75 -13.92 -7.70
C LEU A 94 -8.91 -12.65 -7.90
N ILE A 95 -8.07 -12.66 -8.92
CA ILE A 95 -7.34 -11.48 -9.38
C ILE A 95 -7.63 -11.24 -10.86
N SER A 96 -7.82 -9.98 -11.23
CA SER A 96 -7.95 -9.55 -12.62
C SER A 96 -6.76 -8.69 -12.99
N GLY A 97 -6.22 -8.87 -14.18
CA GLY A 97 -5.09 -8.06 -14.63
C GLY A 97 -4.48 -8.49 -15.96
N THR A 98 -3.38 -7.85 -16.31
CA THR A 98 -2.69 -8.04 -17.59
C THR A 98 -1.47 -8.91 -17.42
N ILE A 99 -1.32 -9.93 -18.27
CA ILE A 99 -0.12 -10.77 -18.33
C ILE A 99 1.06 -9.95 -18.88
N THR A 100 2.11 -9.73 -18.10
CA THR A 100 3.33 -9.02 -18.52
C THR A 100 4.43 -9.97 -18.98
N GLN A 101 4.39 -11.22 -18.53
CA GLN A 101 5.24 -12.30 -19.02
C GLN A 101 4.41 -13.59 -19.05
N GLY A 102 4.30 -14.22 -20.22
CA GLY A 102 3.55 -15.45 -20.36
C GLY A 102 4.10 -16.37 -21.45
N GLY A 103 3.30 -17.35 -21.85
CA GLY A 103 3.66 -18.40 -22.79
C GLY A 103 2.93 -19.70 -22.48
N THR A 104 3.50 -20.83 -22.90
CA THR A 104 2.99 -22.18 -22.64
C THR A 104 3.62 -22.85 -21.41
N GLY A 105 4.56 -22.17 -20.75
CA GLY A 105 5.26 -22.69 -19.58
C GLY A 105 4.50 -22.43 -18.28
N PRO A 106 4.90 -23.06 -17.16
CA PRO A 106 4.15 -23.03 -15.90
C PRO A 106 4.31 -21.73 -15.11
N CYS A 107 5.08 -20.75 -15.63
CA CYS A 107 5.42 -19.51 -14.94
C CYS A 107 4.94 -18.31 -15.73
N TYR A 108 4.25 -17.41 -15.04
CA TYR A 108 3.65 -16.21 -15.62
C TYR A 108 3.87 -15.01 -14.69
N ARG A 109 3.85 -13.80 -15.25
CA ARG A 109 3.74 -12.56 -14.49
C ARG A 109 2.49 -11.82 -14.90
N LEU A 110 1.79 -11.31 -13.90
CA LEU A 110 0.56 -10.56 -14.06
C LEU A 110 0.65 -9.28 -13.22
N VAL A 111 0.22 -8.17 -13.80
CA VAL A 111 -0.03 -6.94 -13.04
C VAL A 111 -1.54 -6.80 -12.88
N SER A 112 -1.99 -6.81 -11.62
CA SER A 112 -3.40 -6.65 -11.27
C SER A 112 -3.89 -5.23 -11.61
N GLU A 113 -5.20 -5.06 -11.73
CA GLU A 113 -5.83 -3.73 -11.90
C GLU A 113 -5.42 -2.73 -10.80
N ASP A 114 -5.13 -3.22 -9.59
CA ASP A 114 -4.63 -2.41 -8.47
C ASP A 114 -3.12 -2.08 -8.57
N GLY A 115 -2.48 -2.43 -9.69
CA GLY A 115 -1.05 -2.20 -9.94
C GLY A 115 -0.11 -3.19 -9.22
N THR A 116 -0.65 -4.19 -8.53
CA THR A 116 0.14 -5.20 -7.82
C THR A 116 0.73 -6.21 -8.79
N GLU A 117 2.04 -6.42 -8.74
CA GLU A 117 2.73 -7.43 -9.54
C GLU A 117 2.74 -8.81 -8.85
N TYR A 118 2.32 -9.84 -9.60
CA TYR A 118 2.28 -11.22 -9.17
C TYR A 118 3.21 -12.10 -10.01
N ALA A 119 3.92 -13.00 -9.33
CA ALA A 119 4.64 -14.12 -9.93
C ALA A 119 3.79 -15.38 -9.76
N LEU A 120 3.21 -15.84 -10.86
CA LEU A 120 2.21 -16.91 -10.87
C LEU A 120 2.85 -18.23 -11.33
N HIS A 121 2.66 -19.28 -10.54
CA HIS A 121 2.96 -20.65 -10.96
C HIS A 121 1.67 -21.43 -11.21
N GLY A 122 1.50 -21.97 -12.41
CA GLY A 122 0.33 -22.76 -12.81
C GLY A 122 0.69 -23.75 -13.93
N PRO A 123 1.04 -25.00 -13.60
CA PRO A 123 1.44 -25.98 -14.63
C PRO A 123 0.26 -26.39 -15.53
N ASP A 124 -0.96 -26.24 -15.02
CA ASP A 124 -2.20 -26.60 -15.70
C ASP A 124 -2.98 -25.36 -16.22
N ALA A 125 -2.36 -24.18 -16.21
CA ALA A 125 -3.01 -22.93 -16.63
C ALA A 125 -3.08 -22.74 -18.15
N GLY A 126 -2.44 -23.62 -18.93
CA GLY A 126 -2.43 -23.56 -20.39
C GLY A 126 -1.56 -22.42 -20.94
N GLU A 127 -1.96 -21.86 -22.09
CA GLU A 127 -1.26 -20.74 -22.70
C GLU A 127 -1.84 -19.40 -22.19
N LEU A 128 -1.05 -18.65 -21.42
CA LEU A 128 -1.38 -17.26 -21.07
C LEU A 128 -0.46 -16.33 -21.84
N ARG A 129 -1.01 -15.59 -22.82
CA ARG A 129 -0.21 -14.71 -23.68
C ARG A 129 0.07 -13.37 -23.03
N THR A 130 1.30 -12.89 -23.16
CA THR A 130 1.65 -11.51 -22.80
C THR A 130 0.71 -10.50 -23.47
N GLY A 131 0.26 -9.50 -22.71
CA GLY A 131 -0.72 -8.49 -23.13
C GLY A 131 -2.18 -8.91 -22.94
N SER A 132 -2.46 -10.18 -22.62
CA SER A 132 -3.84 -10.63 -22.36
C SER A 132 -4.33 -10.11 -21.01
N PHE A 133 -5.59 -9.69 -20.98
CA PHE A 133 -6.30 -9.41 -19.75
C PHE A 133 -7.06 -10.67 -19.30
N VAL A 134 -6.83 -11.12 -18.08
CA VAL A 134 -7.38 -12.37 -17.54
C VAL A 134 -7.88 -12.18 -16.12
N THR A 135 -8.84 -13.01 -15.72
CA THR A 135 -9.22 -13.21 -14.33
C THR A 135 -8.83 -14.62 -13.93
N LEU A 136 -8.04 -14.74 -12.85
CA LEU A 136 -7.49 -16.01 -12.39
C LEU A 136 -7.83 -16.23 -10.93
N ARG A 137 -8.17 -17.47 -10.57
CA ARG A 137 -8.19 -17.90 -9.19
C ARG A 137 -6.79 -18.25 -8.72
N ILE A 138 -6.39 -17.71 -7.57
CA ILE A 138 -5.05 -17.83 -7.01
C ILE A 138 -5.08 -18.32 -5.56
N GLY A 139 -4.06 -19.10 -5.21
CA GLY A 139 -3.82 -19.61 -3.88
C GLY A 139 -2.43 -19.24 -3.33
N PRO A 140 -2.10 -19.70 -2.12
CA PRO A 140 -0.75 -19.62 -1.58
C PRO A 140 0.28 -20.20 -2.56
N ALA A 141 1.48 -19.63 -2.58
CA ALA A 141 2.57 -20.19 -3.37
C ALA A 141 2.92 -21.60 -2.90
N ARG A 142 3.07 -22.53 -3.84
CA ARG A 142 3.67 -23.84 -3.55
C ARG A 142 5.17 -23.66 -3.29
N ALA A 143 5.64 -24.14 -2.14
CA ALA A 143 7.01 -23.91 -1.70
C ALA A 143 8.04 -24.43 -2.72
N ARG A 144 9.12 -23.65 -2.90
CA ARG A 144 10.31 -23.92 -3.76
C ARG A 144 10.22 -23.56 -5.25
N ILE A 145 9.14 -22.95 -5.73
CA ILE A 145 9.06 -22.49 -7.13
C ILE A 145 9.13 -20.96 -7.19
N SER A 146 10.11 -20.44 -7.92
CA SER A 146 10.27 -19.00 -8.16
C SER A 146 10.03 -18.73 -9.64
N CYS A 147 8.94 -18.03 -9.96
CA CYS A 147 8.59 -17.60 -11.32
C CYS A 147 9.07 -16.16 -11.64
N GLY A 148 10.00 -15.63 -10.83
CA GLY A 148 10.52 -14.28 -10.97
C GLY A 148 10.11 -13.34 -9.84
N PRO A 149 10.25 -12.02 -10.03
CA PRO A 149 9.89 -11.02 -9.03
C PRO A 149 8.37 -10.83 -8.92
N GLY A 150 7.92 -10.26 -7.79
CA GLY A 150 6.51 -10.02 -7.49
C GLY A 150 5.98 -10.92 -6.36
N LEU A 151 4.68 -10.80 -6.06
CA LEU A 151 4.05 -11.65 -5.07
C LEU A 151 3.86 -13.06 -5.62
N ALA A 152 4.57 -14.03 -5.03
CA ALA A 152 4.46 -15.43 -5.41
C ALA A 152 3.08 -15.99 -5.06
N ARG A 153 2.38 -16.53 -6.07
CA ARG A 153 1.08 -17.19 -5.93
C ARG A 153 1.00 -18.39 -6.87
N SER A 154 0.06 -19.28 -6.60
CA SER A 154 -0.22 -20.41 -7.50
C SER A 154 -1.60 -20.25 -8.14
N ILE A 155 -1.69 -20.52 -9.44
CA ILE A 155 -2.97 -20.56 -10.15
C ILE A 155 -3.70 -21.82 -9.70
N ILE A 156 -4.96 -21.65 -9.29
CA ILE A 156 -5.86 -22.75 -8.96
C ILE A 156 -6.67 -23.01 -10.23
N PRO A 157 -6.58 -24.20 -10.84
CA PRO A 157 -7.45 -24.53 -11.97
C PRO A 157 -8.91 -24.45 -11.52
N GLU A 158 -9.76 -23.98 -12.43
CA GLU A 158 -11.22 -23.96 -12.26
C GLU A 158 -11.78 -25.38 -12.11
#